data_AF-A0A934TYE5-F1
#
_entry.id   AF-A0A934TYE5-F1
#
_cell.length_a   1.000
_cell.length_b   1.000
_cell.length_c   1.000
_cell.angle_alpha   90.00
_cell.angle_beta   90.00
_cell.angle_gamma   90.00
#
_symmetry.space_group_name_H-M   'P 1'
#
loop_
_entity.id
_entity.type
_entity.pdbx_description
1 polymer ?
#
loop_
_entity_poly.entity_id
_entity_poly.type
_entity_poly.pdbx_seq_one_letter_code
_entity_poly.pdbx_strand_id
1 'polypeptide(L)'
;MLATVFECTLGFLLACITLRDVFDTVVVSGPAGGTLRVPRRLVAVFLPVWKRVAHRPIGVEFAPLVLVASFAVWMLLLVLAFGLMAHALRDSFSPRLPGFGQALYLAGSALATVGTAGLEGNGLAAVVVVGAGLCGLAVMTMAVTYLIEVQTNIGSRDRGVLKITTTAGQPPTGVAVLERYAALGSRDELTEVLRHGRDWSASVLQSHESHPPLIYFRSAGTAAGWPATVGALIDLSLVIELLLDEPQWRGAAVLLREQCERLVEDLATLLHLEPAPAEATPADVDVVRERLRVAGYRLRADADPAAFLAARQQQAACVQALSRHLGTPGAPLLPPPQAIEKLRASRPPARGEQG
;
A
#
# COMPACT_ATOMS: atom_id res chain seq x y z
N MET A 1 26.13 38.44 -17.98
CA MET A 1 25.37 37.77 -19.06
C MET A 1 25.51 36.25 -18.99
N LEU A 2 26.71 35.67 -18.97
CA LEU A 2 26.87 34.21 -18.83
C LEU A 2 26.28 33.64 -17.52
N ALA A 3 26.55 34.29 -16.38
CA ALA A 3 26.02 33.86 -15.09
C ALA A 3 24.48 33.91 -15.00
N THR A 4 23.86 34.95 -15.57
CA THR A 4 22.40 35.10 -15.59
C THR A 4 21.72 34.10 -16.53
N VAL A 5 22.35 33.81 -17.69
CA VAL A 5 21.86 32.77 -18.60
C VAL A 5 21.94 31.40 -17.92
N PHE A 6 23.07 31.08 -17.29
CA PHE A 6 23.24 29.83 -16.56
C PHE A 6 22.21 29.66 -15.44
N GLU A 7 21.99 30.69 -14.64
CA GLU A 7 21.01 30.67 -13.55
C GLU A 7 19.57 30.46 -14.05
N CYS A 8 19.18 31.14 -15.14
CA CYS A 8 17.87 30.96 -15.77
C CYS A 8 17.70 29.54 -16.32
N THR A 9 18.71 29.02 -17.02
CA THR A 9 18.70 27.65 -17.55
C THR A 9 18.63 26.61 -16.43
N LEU A 10 19.36 26.81 -15.34
CA LEU A 10 19.32 25.94 -14.17
C LEU A 10 17.93 25.93 -13.54
N GLY A 11 17.30 27.10 -13.38
CA GLY A 11 15.93 27.22 -12.89
C GLY A 11 14.93 26.50 -13.80
N PHE A 12 15.03 26.68 -15.12
CA PHE A 12 14.16 26.00 -16.08
C PHE A 12 14.31 24.47 -16.02
N LEU A 13 15.54 23.96 -16.01
CA LEU A 13 15.81 22.52 -15.89
C LEU A 13 15.26 21.95 -14.59
N LEU A 14 15.44 22.66 -13.47
CA LEU A 14 14.89 22.26 -12.17
C LEU A 14 13.35 22.21 -12.20
N ALA A 15 12.69 23.19 -12.81
CA ALA A 15 11.25 23.19 -12.99
C ALA A 15 10.79 21.98 -13.82
N CYS A 16 11.42 21.72 -14.97
CA CYS A 16 11.08 20.58 -15.82
C CYS A 16 11.26 19.22 -15.11
N ILE A 17 12.37 19.05 -14.39
CA ILE A 17 12.64 17.82 -13.63
C ILE A 17 11.60 17.64 -12.51
N THR A 18 11.25 18.73 -11.81
CA THR A 18 10.26 18.69 -10.72
C THR A 18 8.86 18.37 -11.24
N LEU A 19 8.42 19.06 -12.31
CA LEU A 19 7.13 18.81 -12.94
C LEU A 19 7.03 17.39 -13.51
N ARG A 20 8.11 16.88 -14.11
CA ARG A 20 8.17 15.50 -14.57
C ARG A 20 8.04 14.52 -13.41
N ASP A 21 8.69 14.75 -12.28
CA ASP A 21 8.57 13.88 -11.11
C ASP A 21 7.15 13.87 -10.52
N VAL A 22 6.49 15.03 -10.46
CA VAL A 22 5.08 15.16 -10.06
C VAL A 22 4.18 14.39 -11.04
N PHE A 23 4.37 14.58 -12.35
CA PHE A 23 3.61 13.91 -13.40
C PHE A 23 3.79 12.39 -13.37
N ASP A 24 5.03 11.92 -13.28
CA ASP A 24 5.36 10.50 -13.23
C ASP A 24 4.84 9.84 -11.93
N THR A 25 4.65 10.61 -10.86
CA THR A 25 4.10 10.07 -9.59
C THR A 25 2.58 10.07 -9.54
N VAL A 26 1.94 11.11 -10.10
CA VAL A 26 0.49 11.32 -9.96
C VAL A 26 -0.29 10.79 -11.15
N VAL A 27 0.26 10.86 -12.36
CA VAL A 27 -0.48 10.55 -13.60
C VAL A 27 -0.06 9.22 -14.20
N VAL A 28 1.25 8.91 -14.18
CA VAL A 28 1.76 7.70 -14.82
C VAL A 28 1.55 6.51 -13.90
N SER A 29 0.62 5.63 -14.27
CA SER A 29 0.44 4.34 -13.61
C SER A 29 1.58 3.39 -13.99
N GLY A 30 2.52 3.15 -13.07
CA GLY A 30 3.59 2.15 -13.27
C GLY A 30 4.83 2.37 -12.39
N PRO A 31 5.84 1.48 -12.48
CA PRO A 31 7.07 1.58 -11.70
C PRO A 31 7.69 2.96 -11.89
N ALA A 32 7.78 3.75 -10.80
CA ALA A 32 8.19 5.15 -10.84
C ALA A 32 9.46 5.38 -11.70
N GLY A 33 9.24 5.81 -12.94
CA GLY A 33 10.28 6.18 -13.90
C GLY A 33 10.83 7.59 -13.66
N GLY A 34 10.23 8.33 -12.72
CA GLY A 34 10.65 9.67 -12.32
C GLY A 34 12.13 9.71 -11.89
N THR A 35 12.81 10.80 -12.24
CA THR A 35 14.25 10.99 -11.99
C THR A 35 14.55 11.36 -10.55
N LEU A 36 13.64 12.04 -9.85
CA LEU A 36 13.83 12.44 -8.45
C LEU A 36 13.26 11.42 -7.47
N ARG A 37 12.19 10.70 -7.83
CA ARG A 37 11.51 9.69 -6.99
C ARG A 37 11.27 10.21 -5.58
N VAL A 38 10.74 11.44 -5.46
CA VAL A 38 10.64 12.16 -4.18
C VAL A 38 9.96 11.31 -3.08
N PRO A 39 8.78 10.67 -3.31
CA PRO A 39 8.14 9.86 -2.27
C PRO A 39 9.01 8.69 -1.82
N ARG A 40 9.69 8.00 -2.75
CA ARG A 40 10.57 6.87 -2.42
C ARG A 40 11.77 7.30 -1.59
N ARG A 41 12.38 8.44 -1.94
CA ARG A 41 13.51 9.02 -1.18
C ARG A 41 13.05 9.48 0.20
N LEU A 42 11.88 10.11 0.30
CA LEU A 42 11.31 10.50 1.58
C LEU A 42 11.05 9.27 2.46
N VAL A 43 10.43 8.20 1.95
CA VAL A 43 10.30 6.96 2.73
C VAL A 43 11.67 6.44 3.18
N ALA A 44 12.66 6.37 2.28
CA ALA A 44 14.00 5.87 2.62
C ALA A 44 14.71 6.69 3.73
N VAL A 45 14.45 8.00 3.79
CA VAL A 45 15.03 8.90 4.81
C VAL A 45 14.19 8.91 6.10
N PHE A 46 12.87 9.04 5.99
CA PHE A 46 11.97 9.17 7.13
C PHE A 46 11.76 7.84 7.87
N LEU A 47 11.74 6.70 7.18
CA LEU A 47 11.51 5.40 7.80
C LEU A 47 12.55 5.02 8.87
N PRO A 48 13.89 5.12 8.63
CA PRO A 48 14.87 4.81 9.68
C PRO A 48 14.84 5.83 10.82
N VAL A 49 14.59 7.11 10.53
CA VAL A 49 14.42 8.15 11.56
C VAL A 49 13.22 7.82 12.44
N TRP A 50 12.09 7.46 11.84
CA TRP A 50 10.87 7.07 12.55
C TRP A 50 11.12 5.84 13.43
N LYS A 51 11.73 4.78 12.88
CA LYS A 51 12.03 3.55 13.64
C LYS A 51 12.96 3.82 14.83
N ARG A 52 13.93 4.74 14.70
CA ARG A 52 14.84 5.12 15.79
C ARG A 52 14.20 5.99 16.86
N VAL A 53 13.42 6.99 16.46
CA VAL A 53 12.85 7.99 17.38
C VAL A 53 11.60 7.47 18.08
N ALA A 54 10.74 6.75 17.35
CA ALA A 54 9.45 6.33 17.90
C ALA A 54 9.54 5.04 18.73
N HIS A 55 10.63 4.24 18.61
CA HIS A 55 10.75 2.88 19.16
C HIS A 55 9.48 2.01 18.96
N ARG A 56 8.69 2.31 17.93
CA ARG A 56 7.34 1.76 17.69
C ARG A 56 7.21 1.32 16.23
N PRO A 57 6.30 0.37 15.94
CA PRO A 57 5.96 0.00 14.56
C PRO A 57 5.50 1.23 13.77
N ILE A 58 5.51 1.11 12.44
CA ILE A 58 5.07 2.19 11.53
C ILE A 58 3.65 2.61 11.92
N GLY A 59 3.48 3.88 12.28
CA GLY A 59 2.21 4.44 12.73
C GLY A 59 1.27 4.76 11.56
N VAL A 60 -0.03 4.93 11.84
CA VAL A 60 -1.05 5.30 10.84
C VAL A 60 -0.77 6.66 10.18
N GLU A 61 -0.06 7.55 10.86
CA GLU A 61 0.27 8.91 10.40
C GLU A 61 1.45 8.96 9.43
N PHE A 62 2.28 7.90 9.38
CA PHE A 62 3.54 7.92 8.63
C PHE A 62 3.34 8.18 7.13
N ALA A 63 2.49 7.39 6.48
CA ALA A 63 2.30 7.51 5.03
C ALA A 63 1.57 8.80 4.61
N PRO A 64 0.50 9.25 5.30
CA PRO A 64 -0.06 10.58 5.08
C PRO A 64 0.97 11.71 5.23
N LEU A 65 1.85 11.63 6.24
CA LEU A 65 2.89 12.64 6.43
C LEU A 65 3.89 12.65 5.27
N VAL A 66 4.36 11.48 4.81
CA VAL A 66 5.25 11.36 3.66
C VAL A 66 4.59 11.93 2.39
N LEU A 67 3.30 11.69 2.21
CA LEU A 67 2.54 12.23 1.08
C LEU A 67 2.52 13.76 1.10
N VAL A 68 2.13 14.37 2.22
CA VAL A 68 2.12 15.84 2.38
C VAL A 68 3.52 16.43 2.24
N ALA A 69 4.54 15.78 2.82
CA ALA A 69 5.93 16.18 2.69
C ALA A 69 6.42 16.13 1.24
N SER A 70 5.96 15.16 0.44
CA SER A 70 6.30 15.07 -0.99
C SER A 70 5.80 16.31 -1.75
N PHE A 71 4.54 16.70 -1.53
CA PHE A 71 3.98 17.91 -2.11
C PHE A 71 4.70 19.19 -1.66
N ALA A 72 5.02 19.29 -0.36
CA ALA A 72 5.78 20.42 0.16
C ALA A 72 7.17 20.52 -0.50
N VAL A 73 7.87 19.40 -0.66
CA VAL A 73 9.19 19.36 -1.34
C VAL A 73 9.07 19.80 -2.79
N TRP A 74 8.11 19.28 -3.56
CA TRP A 74 7.92 19.70 -4.96
C TRP A 74 7.59 21.19 -5.05
N MET A 75 6.72 21.71 -4.19
CA MET A 75 6.42 23.15 -4.16
C MET A 75 7.67 23.98 -3.84
N LEU A 76 8.48 23.59 -2.86
CA LEU A 76 9.73 24.27 -2.53
C LEU A 76 10.74 24.23 -3.69
N LEU A 77 10.84 23.10 -4.40
CA LEU A 77 11.69 22.97 -5.59
C LEU A 77 11.21 23.89 -6.72
N LEU A 78 9.90 24.02 -6.92
CA LEU A 78 9.34 24.96 -7.90
C LEU A 78 9.57 26.42 -7.48
N VAL A 79 9.41 26.76 -6.20
CA VAL A 79 9.74 28.09 -5.69
C VAL A 79 11.20 28.43 -5.95
N LEU A 80 12.11 27.48 -5.71
CA LEU A 80 13.52 27.64 -6.03
C LEU A 80 13.76 27.79 -7.53
N ALA A 81 13.14 26.94 -8.35
CA ALA A 81 13.29 26.95 -9.81
C ALA A 81 12.83 28.28 -10.45
N PHE A 82 11.60 28.71 -10.12
CA PHE A 82 11.05 29.97 -10.59
C PHE A 82 11.73 31.18 -9.95
N GLY A 83 12.22 31.06 -8.71
CA GLY A 83 13.04 32.08 -8.06
C GLY A 83 14.37 32.32 -8.75
N LEU A 84 15.06 31.25 -9.19
CA LEU A 84 16.29 31.36 -10.00
C LEU A 84 16.02 32.05 -11.34
N MET A 85 14.94 31.67 -12.04
CA MET A 85 14.54 32.32 -13.29
C MET A 85 14.20 33.81 -13.08
N ALA A 86 13.46 34.14 -12.03
CA ALA A 86 13.11 35.52 -11.69
C ALA A 86 14.33 36.34 -11.27
N HIS A 87 15.28 35.75 -10.53
CA HIS A 87 16.53 36.43 -10.15
C HIS A 87 17.41 36.73 -11.37
N ALA A 88 17.52 35.78 -12.29
CA ALA A 88 18.23 35.96 -13.55
C ALA A 88 17.62 37.09 -14.42
N LEU A 89 16.30 37.27 -14.35
CA LEU A 89 15.53 38.29 -15.08
C LEU A 89 15.25 39.55 -14.26
N ARG A 90 15.98 39.79 -13.16
CA ARG A 90 15.73 40.91 -12.21
C ARG A 90 15.62 42.31 -12.83
N ASP A 91 16.30 42.53 -13.96
CA ASP A 91 16.33 43.80 -14.68
C ASP A 91 15.07 44.02 -15.54
N SER A 92 14.28 42.97 -15.76
CA SER A 92 13.02 42.99 -16.50
C SER A 92 11.80 43.18 -15.60
N PHE A 93 11.99 43.56 -14.34
CA PHE A 93 10.93 43.89 -13.39
C PHE A 93 10.88 45.39 -13.08
N SER A 94 9.68 45.90 -12.87
CA SER A 94 9.40 47.28 -12.44
C SER A 94 8.63 47.26 -11.11
N PRO A 95 9.18 47.78 -10.00
CA PRO A 95 10.58 48.19 -9.82
C PRO A 95 11.56 47.02 -9.97
N ARG A 96 12.86 47.33 -10.16
CA ARG A 96 13.92 46.32 -10.28
C ARG A 96 13.91 45.36 -9.09
N LEU A 97 14.01 44.06 -9.36
CA LEU A 97 13.97 43.04 -8.32
C LEU A 97 15.25 43.12 -7.44
N PRO A 98 15.13 43.34 -6.12
CA PRO A 98 16.25 43.78 -5.27
C PRO A 98 17.24 42.66 -4.90
N GLY A 99 16.79 41.40 -4.83
CA GLY A 99 17.66 40.30 -4.41
C GLY A 99 16.99 38.92 -4.49
N PHE A 100 17.78 37.87 -4.25
CA PHE A 100 17.34 36.48 -4.38
C PHE A 100 16.16 36.13 -3.45
N GLY A 101 16.17 36.62 -2.21
CA GLY A 101 15.05 36.42 -1.27
C GLY A 101 13.72 36.98 -1.80
N GLN A 102 13.75 38.14 -2.46
CA GLN A 102 12.56 38.72 -3.09
C GLN A 102 12.13 37.93 -4.34
N ALA A 103 13.09 37.33 -5.07
CA ALA A 103 12.78 36.43 -6.19
C ALA A 103 12.05 35.16 -5.72
N LEU A 104 12.49 34.57 -4.60
CA LEU A 104 11.80 33.44 -3.98
C LEU A 104 10.41 33.83 -3.48
N TYR A 105 10.27 35.01 -2.85
CA TYR A 105 8.97 35.51 -2.42
C TYR A 105 8.02 35.76 -3.60
N LEU A 106 8.51 36.36 -4.69
CA LEU A 106 7.75 36.55 -5.93
C LEU A 106 7.30 35.20 -6.53
N ALA A 107 8.22 34.25 -6.68
CA ALA A 107 7.94 32.93 -7.21
C ALA A 107 6.94 32.16 -6.33
N GLY A 108 7.11 32.18 -5.01
CA GLY A 108 6.19 31.57 -4.05
C GLY A 108 4.81 32.20 -4.05
N SER A 109 4.74 33.54 -4.08
CA SER A 109 3.47 34.27 -4.19
C SER A 109 2.74 33.96 -5.50
N ALA A 110 3.47 33.85 -6.61
CA ALA A 110 2.91 33.48 -7.91
C ALA A 110 2.42 32.02 -7.93
N LEU A 111 3.24 31.07 -7.50
CA LEU A 111 2.89 29.63 -7.39
C LEU A 111 1.68 29.40 -6.49
N ALA A 112 1.59 30.14 -5.37
CA ALA A 112 0.45 30.08 -4.46
C ALA A 112 -0.76 30.90 -4.96
N THR A 113 -0.68 31.51 -6.14
CA THR A 113 -1.72 32.35 -6.77
C THR A 113 -2.14 33.59 -5.95
N VAL A 114 -1.26 34.04 -5.04
CA VAL A 114 -1.50 35.19 -4.16
C VAL A 114 -1.21 36.50 -4.90
N GLY A 115 -0.12 36.58 -5.66
CA GLY A 115 0.20 37.73 -6.52
C GLY A 115 0.56 39.04 -5.80
N THR A 116 0.91 39.00 -4.51
CA THR A 116 1.13 40.20 -3.66
C THR A 116 2.56 40.74 -3.67
N ALA A 117 3.40 40.30 -4.60
CA ALA A 117 4.82 40.68 -4.61
C ALA A 117 5.06 42.14 -5.04
N GLY A 118 4.07 42.82 -5.62
CA GLY A 118 4.15 44.23 -6.02
C GLY A 118 5.20 44.53 -7.10
N LEU A 119 5.61 43.50 -7.85
CA LEU A 119 6.60 43.58 -8.92
C LEU A 119 5.95 43.21 -10.25
N GLU A 120 6.00 44.12 -11.22
CA GLU A 120 5.48 43.89 -12.55
C GLU A 120 6.61 43.40 -13.46
N GLY A 121 6.49 42.18 -13.98
CA GLY A 121 7.44 41.61 -14.93
C GLY A 121 7.11 42.05 -16.35
N ASN A 122 8.13 42.32 -17.15
CA ASN A 122 8.02 42.65 -18.58
C ASN A 122 8.66 41.55 -19.45
N GLY A 123 8.13 41.31 -20.65
CA GLY A 123 8.67 40.34 -21.60
C GLY A 123 8.75 38.93 -20.99
N LEU A 124 9.94 38.31 -20.99
CA LEU A 124 10.16 36.97 -20.45
C LEU A 124 9.87 36.88 -18.94
N ALA A 125 10.08 37.95 -18.17
CA ALA A 125 9.78 37.96 -16.73
C ALA A 125 8.28 37.79 -16.46
N ALA A 126 7.42 38.38 -17.30
CA ALA A 126 5.98 38.19 -17.22
C ALA A 126 5.59 36.72 -17.45
N VAL A 127 6.19 36.10 -18.48
CA VAL A 127 5.94 34.69 -18.82
C VAL A 127 6.38 33.77 -17.68
N VAL A 128 7.51 34.05 -17.03
CA VAL A 128 7.98 33.28 -15.86
C VAL A 128 7.00 33.39 -14.69
N VAL A 129 6.48 34.58 -14.38
CA VAL A 129 5.51 34.78 -13.29
C VAL A 129 4.17 34.09 -13.59
N VAL A 130 3.63 34.23 -14.79
CA VAL A 130 2.39 33.57 -15.20
C VAL A 130 2.58 32.05 -15.23
N GLY A 131 3.70 31.58 -15.79
CA GLY A 131 4.06 30.17 -15.82
C GLY A 131 4.20 29.57 -14.41
N ALA A 132 4.77 30.32 -13.46
CA ALA A 132 4.83 29.93 -12.06
C ALA A 132 3.42 29.71 -11.50
N GLY A 133 2.51 30.67 -11.69
CA GLY A 133 1.12 30.54 -11.22
C GLY A 133 0.37 29.36 -11.84
N LEU A 134 0.50 29.15 -13.16
CA LEU A 134 -0.11 28.00 -13.84
C LEU A 134 0.45 26.67 -13.33
N CYS A 135 1.77 26.58 -13.13
CA CYS A 135 2.40 25.38 -12.59
C CYS A 135 1.97 25.10 -11.15
N GLY A 136 1.84 26.13 -10.31
CA GLY A 136 1.37 25.99 -8.94
C GLY A 136 -0.06 25.49 -8.88
N LEU A 137 -0.96 26.08 -9.68
CA LEU A 137 -2.34 25.62 -9.82
C LEU A 137 -2.42 24.17 -10.33
N ALA A 138 -1.63 23.83 -11.35
CA ALA A 138 -1.60 22.48 -11.92
C ALA A 138 -1.13 21.45 -10.87
N VAL A 139 -0.01 21.71 -10.18
CA VAL A 139 0.52 20.81 -9.15
C VAL A 139 -0.44 20.67 -7.97
N MET A 140 -1.07 21.76 -7.52
CA MET A 140 -2.08 21.70 -6.45
C MET A 140 -3.30 20.88 -6.89
N THR A 141 -3.78 21.06 -8.11
CA THR A 141 -4.89 20.28 -8.67
C THR A 141 -4.55 18.79 -8.72
N MET A 142 -3.36 18.46 -9.23
CA MET A 142 -2.83 17.09 -9.26
C MET A 142 -2.71 16.51 -7.85
N ALA A 143 -2.28 17.31 -6.88
CA ALA A 143 -2.15 16.87 -5.49
C ALA A 143 -3.49 16.48 -4.86
N VAL A 144 -4.53 17.28 -5.09
CA VAL A 144 -5.89 16.98 -4.62
C VAL A 144 -6.42 15.71 -5.29
N THR A 145 -6.27 15.60 -6.62
CA THR A 145 -6.70 14.41 -7.37
C THR A 145 -6.00 13.15 -6.89
N TYR A 146 -4.68 13.22 -6.68
CA TYR A 146 -3.89 12.11 -6.17
C TYR A 146 -4.33 11.68 -4.77
N LEU A 147 -4.65 12.64 -3.90
CA LEU A 147 -5.17 12.34 -2.56
C LEU A 147 -6.49 11.57 -2.64
N ILE A 148 -7.41 11.96 -3.51
CA ILE A 148 -8.69 11.26 -3.71
C ILE A 148 -8.45 9.83 -4.22
N GLU A 149 -7.53 9.65 -5.16
CA GLU A 149 -7.16 8.34 -5.70
C GLU A 149 -6.54 7.44 -4.63
N VAL A 150 -5.60 7.96 -3.84
CA VAL A 150 -4.99 7.26 -2.70
C VAL A 150 -6.07 6.77 -1.73
N GLN A 151 -7.00 7.65 -1.34
CA GLN A 151 -8.09 7.27 -0.43
C GLN A 151 -9.01 6.20 -1.04
N THR A 152 -9.27 6.27 -2.34
CA THR A 152 -10.07 5.28 -3.07
C THR A 152 -9.41 3.90 -3.08
N ASN A 153 -8.10 3.86 -3.34
CA ASN A 153 -7.32 2.63 -3.34
C ASN A 153 -7.21 2.00 -1.95
N ILE A 154 -6.97 2.81 -0.91
CA ILE A 154 -7.00 2.36 0.50
C ILE A 154 -8.37 1.77 0.84
N GLY A 155 -9.44 2.46 0.47
CA GLY A 155 -10.81 1.98 0.68
C GLY A 155 -11.07 0.64 0.00
N SER A 156 -10.64 0.46 -1.25
CA SER A 156 -10.76 -0.81 -1.97
C SER A 156 -10.02 -1.95 -1.24
N ARG A 157 -8.76 -1.71 -0.86
CA ARG A 157 -7.95 -2.68 -0.11
C ARG A 157 -8.62 -3.07 1.20
N ASP A 158 -9.03 -2.09 2.01
CA ASP A 158 -9.54 -2.33 3.36
C ASP A 158 -10.92 -3.00 3.37
N ARG A 159 -11.78 -2.71 2.38
CA ARG A 159 -13.06 -3.43 2.23
C ARG A 159 -12.85 -4.93 2.05
N GLY A 160 -11.86 -5.34 1.25
CA GLY A 160 -11.53 -6.75 1.10
C GLY A 160 -10.95 -7.35 2.38
N VAL A 161 -10.06 -6.63 3.08
CA VAL A 161 -9.56 -7.05 4.41
C VAL A 161 -10.71 -7.28 5.38
N LEU A 162 -11.66 -6.35 5.46
CA LEU A 162 -12.80 -6.45 6.35
C LEU A 162 -13.72 -7.63 5.99
N LYS A 163 -13.99 -7.82 4.68
CA LYS A 163 -14.81 -8.93 4.18
C LYS A 163 -14.21 -10.29 4.56
N ILE A 164 -12.91 -10.48 4.35
CA ILE A 164 -12.23 -11.75 4.67
C ILE A 164 -12.10 -11.94 6.18
N THR A 165 -11.71 -10.91 6.94
CA THR A 165 -11.51 -11.05 8.39
C THR A 165 -12.82 -11.29 9.17
N THR A 166 -13.97 -10.93 8.61
CA THR A 166 -15.29 -11.26 9.19
C THR A 166 -15.50 -12.77 9.30
N THR A 167 -14.94 -13.56 8.39
CA THR A 167 -15.01 -15.04 8.42
C THR A 167 -13.73 -15.69 8.93
N ALA A 168 -12.57 -15.10 8.61
CA ALA A 168 -11.25 -15.64 8.97
C ALA A 168 -10.82 -15.37 10.42
N GLY A 169 -11.48 -14.44 11.11
CA GLY A 169 -11.13 -14.02 12.47
C GLY A 169 -10.04 -12.94 12.52
N GLN A 170 -9.59 -12.63 13.75
CA GLN A 170 -8.54 -11.66 14.06
C GLN A 170 -7.58 -12.28 15.09
N PRO A 171 -6.34 -12.66 14.70
CA PRO A 171 -5.77 -12.62 13.35
C PRO A 171 -6.49 -13.57 12.37
N PRO A 172 -6.48 -13.27 11.05
CA PRO A 172 -7.16 -14.06 10.05
C PRO A 172 -6.44 -15.39 9.80
N THR A 173 -7.20 -16.47 9.64
CA THR A 173 -6.69 -17.80 9.24
C THR A 173 -7.59 -18.44 8.19
N GLY A 174 -7.00 -19.19 7.25
CA GLY A 174 -7.76 -19.88 6.21
C GLY A 174 -8.68 -20.97 6.76
N VAL A 175 -8.24 -21.67 7.81
CA VAL A 175 -9.00 -22.73 8.50
C VAL A 175 -10.29 -22.17 9.10
N ALA A 176 -10.23 -20.99 9.74
CA ALA A 176 -11.41 -20.35 10.31
C ALA A 176 -12.47 -19.99 9.26
N VAL A 177 -12.04 -19.63 8.04
CA VAL A 177 -12.98 -19.38 6.92
C VAL A 177 -13.79 -20.65 6.64
N LEU A 178 -13.11 -21.78 6.45
CA LEU A 178 -13.76 -23.07 6.16
C LEU A 178 -14.69 -23.49 7.31
N GLU A 179 -14.22 -23.44 8.55
CA GLU A 179 -15.06 -23.77 9.71
C GLU A 179 -16.29 -22.88 9.82
N ARG A 180 -16.15 -21.57 9.53
CA ARG A 180 -17.25 -20.61 9.60
C ARG A 180 -18.31 -20.92 8.55
N TYR A 181 -17.91 -21.15 7.30
CA TYR A 181 -18.85 -21.50 6.23
C TYR A 181 -19.51 -22.87 6.43
N ALA A 182 -18.77 -23.85 6.98
CA ALA A 182 -19.36 -25.12 7.38
C ALA A 182 -20.39 -24.96 8.51
N ALA A 183 -20.10 -24.15 9.53
CA ALA A 183 -21.02 -23.90 10.64
C ALA A 183 -22.29 -23.15 10.22
N LEU A 184 -22.22 -22.31 9.18
CA LEU A 184 -23.36 -21.61 8.62
C LEU A 184 -24.17 -22.45 7.61
N GLY A 185 -23.65 -23.61 7.18
CA GLY A 185 -24.28 -24.42 6.15
C GLY A 185 -24.17 -23.85 4.73
N SER A 186 -23.28 -22.87 4.50
CA SER A 186 -23.17 -22.10 3.25
C SER A 186 -21.89 -22.44 2.47
N ARG A 187 -21.48 -23.71 2.43
CA ARG A 187 -20.23 -24.12 1.78
C ARG A 187 -20.21 -23.87 0.27
N ASP A 188 -21.38 -23.79 -0.35
CA ASP A 188 -21.60 -23.45 -1.75
C ASP A 188 -21.10 -22.03 -2.10
N GLU A 189 -21.09 -21.11 -1.14
CA GLU A 189 -20.57 -19.75 -1.34
C GLU A 189 -19.04 -19.67 -1.40
N LEU A 190 -18.30 -20.72 -0.99
CA LEU A 190 -16.83 -20.70 -0.95
C LEU A 190 -16.20 -20.42 -2.31
N THR A 191 -16.78 -20.91 -3.40
CA THR A 191 -16.32 -20.61 -4.76
C THR A 191 -16.28 -19.10 -5.01
N GLU A 192 -17.29 -18.39 -4.54
CA GLU A 192 -17.42 -16.94 -4.72
C GLU A 192 -16.49 -16.16 -3.79
N VAL A 193 -16.22 -16.68 -2.60
CA VAL A 193 -15.17 -16.14 -1.71
C VAL A 193 -13.80 -16.22 -2.37
N LEU A 194 -13.47 -17.36 -2.99
CA LEU A 194 -12.18 -17.58 -3.66
C LEU A 194 -12.02 -16.63 -4.85
N ARG A 195 -13.06 -16.47 -5.68
CA ARG A 195 -13.07 -15.55 -6.82
C ARG A 195 -12.92 -14.09 -6.39
N HIS A 196 -13.73 -13.64 -5.43
CA HIS A 196 -13.61 -12.29 -4.89
C HIS A 196 -12.27 -12.05 -4.21
N GLY A 197 -11.71 -13.05 -3.53
CA GLY A 197 -10.36 -12.98 -2.97
C GLY A 197 -9.32 -12.72 -4.05
N ARG A 198 -9.46 -13.39 -5.20
CA ARG A 198 -8.56 -13.22 -6.35
C ARG A 198 -8.69 -11.81 -6.92
N ASP A 199 -9.91 -11.35 -7.18
CA ASP A 199 -10.16 -9.99 -7.70
C ASP A 199 -9.61 -8.91 -6.76
N TRP A 200 -9.82 -9.09 -5.45
CA TRP A 200 -9.27 -8.21 -4.43
C TRP A 200 -7.74 -8.22 -4.46
N SER A 201 -7.10 -9.39 -4.47
CA SER A 201 -5.64 -9.49 -4.50
C SER A 201 -5.03 -8.86 -5.77
N ALA A 202 -5.68 -9.02 -6.93
CA ALA A 202 -5.27 -8.36 -8.17
C ALA A 202 -5.41 -6.83 -8.10
N SER A 203 -6.50 -6.32 -7.52
CA SER A 203 -6.71 -4.88 -7.31
C SER A 203 -5.66 -4.29 -6.35
N VAL A 204 -5.32 -5.02 -5.29
CA VAL A 204 -4.26 -4.61 -4.35
C VAL A 204 -2.90 -4.58 -5.05
N LEU A 205 -2.56 -5.61 -5.83
CA LEU A 205 -1.30 -5.65 -6.59
C LEU A 205 -1.19 -4.46 -7.53
N GLN A 206 -2.17 -4.29 -8.42
CA GLN A 206 -2.20 -3.21 -9.40
C GLN A 206 -2.04 -1.83 -8.75
N SER A 207 -2.80 -1.56 -7.68
CA SER A 207 -2.76 -0.26 -7.00
C SER A 207 -1.41 -0.02 -6.32
N HIS A 208 -0.81 -1.03 -5.69
CA HIS A 208 0.44 -0.88 -4.93
C HIS A 208 1.69 -0.87 -5.82
N GLU A 209 1.66 -1.52 -6.99
CA GLU A 209 2.69 -1.35 -8.02
C GLU A 209 2.62 0.03 -8.68
N SER A 210 1.41 0.52 -8.96
CA SER A 210 1.21 1.85 -9.55
C SER A 210 1.56 2.95 -8.56
N HIS A 211 1.24 2.75 -7.28
CA HIS A 211 1.48 3.72 -6.21
C HIS A 211 2.16 3.07 -4.99
N PRO A 212 3.49 2.81 -5.06
CA PRO A 212 4.24 2.17 -3.99
C PRO A 212 4.08 2.75 -2.57
N PRO A 213 3.86 4.08 -2.38
CA PRO A 213 3.59 4.62 -1.05
C PRO A 213 2.38 3.98 -0.35
N LEU A 214 1.40 3.44 -1.09
CA LEU A 214 0.20 2.77 -0.55
C LEU A 214 0.53 1.61 0.39
N ILE A 215 1.66 0.93 0.17
CA ILE A 215 2.19 -0.16 1.01
C ILE A 215 2.26 0.27 2.50
N TYR A 216 2.61 1.53 2.75
CA TYR A 216 2.82 2.07 4.08
C TYR A 216 1.56 2.69 4.71
N PHE A 217 0.48 2.85 3.95
CA PHE A 217 -0.78 3.34 4.50
C PHE A 217 -1.44 2.27 5.38
N ARG A 218 -1.57 2.57 6.66
CA ARG A 218 -2.22 1.69 7.64
C ARG A 218 -3.60 2.23 8.02
N SER A 219 -4.52 1.30 8.20
CA SER A 219 -5.89 1.63 8.61
C SER A 219 -6.11 1.17 10.04
N ALA A 220 -6.54 2.08 10.90
CA ALA A 220 -6.69 1.83 12.34
C ALA A 220 -7.71 0.70 12.64
N GLY A 221 -8.67 0.47 11.75
CA GLY A 221 -9.72 -0.54 11.90
C GLY A 221 -9.35 -1.98 11.52
N THR A 222 -8.18 -2.22 10.90
CA THR A 222 -7.78 -3.56 10.42
C THR A 222 -6.59 -4.09 11.22
N ALA A 223 -6.86 -4.61 12.42
CA ALA A 223 -5.84 -4.98 13.42
C ALA A 223 -4.74 -5.92 12.91
N ALA A 224 -5.09 -6.94 12.11
CA ALA A 224 -4.11 -7.85 11.50
C ALA A 224 -3.38 -7.28 10.28
N GLY A 225 -3.91 -6.23 9.65
CA GLY A 225 -3.39 -5.66 8.41
C GLY A 225 -3.67 -6.52 7.17
N TRP A 226 -3.45 -5.94 5.99
CA TRP A 226 -3.67 -6.60 4.70
C TRP A 226 -2.69 -7.78 4.42
N PRO A 227 -1.41 -7.80 4.85
CA PRO A 227 -0.52 -8.92 4.55
C PRO A 227 -0.98 -10.22 5.23
N ALA A 228 -1.43 -10.13 6.49
CA ALA A 228 -1.96 -11.28 7.22
C ALA A 228 -3.21 -11.86 6.53
N THR A 229 -4.09 -10.99 5.99
CA THR A 229 -5.24 -11.43 5.20
C THR A 229 -4.83 -12.16 3.93
N VAL A 230 -3.81 -11.68 3.21
CA VAL A 230 -3.28 -12.38 2.03
C VAL A 230 -2.73 -13.75 2.42
N GLY A 231 -1.97 -13.83 3.52
CA GLY A 231 -1.48 -15.11 4.03
C GLY A 231 -2.59 -16.08 4.42
N ALA A 232 -3.69 -15.58 5.01
CA ALA A 232 -4.86 -16.41 5.30
C ALA A 232 -5.56 -16.94 4.03
N LEU A 233 -5.57 -16.17 2.94
CA LEU A 233 -6.09 -16.63 1.64
C LEU A 233 -5.17 -17.67 0.99
N ILE A 234 -3.85 -17.51 1.10
CA ILE A 234 -2.88 -18.53 0.67
C ILE A 234 -3.08 -19.82 1.46
N ASP A 235 -3.16 -19.73 2.80
CA ASP A 235 -3.40 -20.88 3.67
C ASP A 235 -4.74 -21.56 3.35
N LEU A 236 -5.80 -20.78 3.08
CA LEU A 236 -7.10 -21.28 2.63
C LEU A 236 -6.97 -22.09 1.33
N SER A 237 -6.31 -21.53 0.33
CA SER A 237 -6.12 -22.20 -0.96
C SER A 237 -5.30 -23.47 -0.83
N LEU A 238 -4.18 -23.43 -0.09
CA LEU A 238 -3.35 -24.60 0.16
C LEU A 238 -4.12 -25.74 0.84
N VAL A 239 -4.96 -25.42 1.83
CA VAL A 239 -5.80 -26.42 2.50
C VAL A 239 -6.77 -27.05 1.50
N ILE A 240 -7.43 -26.26 0.66
CA ILE A 240 -8.36 -26.76 -0.36
C ILE A 240 -7.63 -27.63 -1.40
N GLU A 241 -6.43 -27.22 -1.84
CA GLU A 241 -5.67 -27.90 -2.89
C GLU A 241 -5.07 -29.23 -2.43
N LEU A 242 -4.48 -29.23 -1.23
CA LEU A 242 -3.62 -30.32 -0.76
C LEU A 242 -4.29 -31.23 0.28
N LEU A 243 -5.27 -30.73 1.04
CA LEU A 243 -5.89 -31.49 2.13
C LEU A 243 -7.32 -31.93 1.84
N LEU A 244 -8.11 -31.16 1.09
CA LEU A 244 -9.54 -31.43 0.87
C LEU A 244 -9.85 -32.19 -0.42
N ASP A 245 -10.80 -33.12 -0.35
CA ASP A 245 -11.35 -33.88 -1.48
C ASP A 245 -12.63 -33.20 -2.02
N GLU A 246 -12.49 -31.93 -2.42
CA GLU A 246 -13.61 -31.06 -2.83
C GLU A 246 -13.29 -30.42 -4.19
N PRO A 247 -13.48 -31.16 -5.31
CA PRO A 247 -12.98 -30.76 -6.62
C PRO A 247 -13.62 -29.46 -7.13
N GLN A 248 -14.83 -29.11 -6.69
CA GLN A 248 -15.53 -27.90 -7.13
C GLN A 248 -14.79 -26.60 -6.76
N TRP A 249 -13.98 -26.58 -5.70
CA TRP A 249 -13.27 -25.38 -5.25
C TRP A 249 -11.82 -25.32 -5.72
N ARG A 250 -11.24 -26.47 -6.10
CA ARG A 250 -9.80 -26.61 -6.39
C ARG A 250 -9.30 -25.62 -7.43
N GLY A 251 -10.00 -25.48 -8.56
CA GLY A 251 -9.59 -24.55 -9.62
C GLY A 251 -9.57 -23.08 -9.16
N ALA A 252 -10.57 -22.66 -8.39
CA ALA A 252 -10.62 -21.31 -7.85
C ALA A 252 -9.56 -21.07 -6.77
N ALA A 253 -9.27 -22.09 -5.95
CA ALA A 253 -8.22 -22.04 -4.92
C ALA A 253 -6.82 -21.87 -5.53
N VAL A 254 -6.48 -22.67 -6.55
CA VAL A 254 -5.20 -22.56 -7.29
C VAL A 254 -5.01 -21.15 -7.84
N LEU A 255 -6.02 -20.62 -8.54
CA LEU A 255 -5.92 -19.29 -9.17
C LEU A 255 -5.85 -18.16 -8.14
N LEU A 256 -6.52 -18.30 -7.00
CA LEU A 256 -6.38 -17.38 -5.87
C LEU A 256 -4.95 -17.42 -5.31
N ARG A 257 -4.42 -18.61 -5.06
CA ARG A 257 -3.08 -18.81 -4.50
C ARG A 257 -2.02 -18.17 -5.39
N GLU A 258 -2.02 -18.49 -6.68
CA GLU A 258 -1.06 -17.94 -7.65
C GLU A 258 -1.13 -16.40 -7.71
N GLN A 259 -2.33 -15.81 -7.63
CA GLN A 259 -2.49 -14.36 -7.62
C GLN A 259 -2.00 -13.73 -6.31
N CYS A 260 -2.25 -14.36 -5.17
CA CYS A 260 -1.77 -13.91 -3.87
C CYS A 260 -0.24 -14.05 -3.75
N GLU A 261 0.34 -15.12 -4.28
CA GLU A 261 1.80 -15.32 -4.37
C GLU A 261 2.44 -14.21 -5.18
N ARG A 262 1.95 -13.97 -6.40
CA ARG A 262 2.42 -12.86 -7.24
C ARG A 262 2.33 -11.53 -6.50
N LEU A 263 1.21 -11.27 -5.83
CA LEU A 263 1.03 -10.05 -5.04
C LEU A 263 2.16 -9.87 -4.00
N VAL A 264 2.48 -10.90 -3.22
CA VAL A 264 3.47 -10.76 -2.16
C VAL A 264 4.90 -10.80 -2.67
N GLU A 265 5.18 -11.54 -3.74
CA GLU A 265 6.50 -11.61 -4.38
C GLU A 265 6.87 -10.31 -5.08
N ASP A 266 5.96 -9.72 -5.84
CA ASP A 266 6.20 -8.44 -6.54
C ASP A 266 6.41 -7.31 -5.54
N LEU A 267 5.62 -7.27 -4.46
CA LEU A 267 5.81 -6.28 -3.40
C LEU A 267 7.08 -6.51 -2.57
N ALA A 268 7.45 -7.76 -2.28
CA ALA A 268 8.72 -8.06 -1.63
C ALA A 268 9.91 -7.62 -2.50
N THR A 269 9.85 -7.89 -3.81
CA THR A 269 10.86 -7.46 -4.80
C THR A 269 10.96 -5.95 -4.87
N LEU A 270 9.82 -5.24 -4.96
CA LEU A 270 9.75 -3.79 -5.00
C LEU A 270 10.42 -3.12 -3.78
N LEU A 271 10.29 -3.77 -2.62
CA LEU A 271 10.81 -3.31 -1.33
C LEU A 271 12.20 -3.86 -0.99
N HIS A 272 12.78 -4.73 -1.83
CA HIS A 272 14.04 -5.44 -1.59
C HIS A 272 14.02 -6.23 -0.27
N LEU A 273 12.96 -6.99 -0.03
CA LEU A 273 12.80 -7.82 1.16
C LEU A 273 13.24 -9.26 0.90
N GLU A 274 14.06 -9.79 1.80
CA GLU A 274 14.40 -11.21 1.82
C GLU A 274 13.23 -12.04 2.40
N PRO A 275 12.85 -13.17 1.78
CA PRO A 275 11.84 -14.08 2.31
C PRO A 275 12.18 -14.50 3.74
N ALA A 276 11.17 -14.49 4.61
CA ALA A 276 11.33 -14.80 6.03
C ALA A 276 10.68 -16.14 6.36
N PRO A 277 11.28 -17.01 7.20
CA PRO A 277 10.65 -18.27 7.55
C PRO A 277 9.31 -18.03 8.24
N ALA A 278 8.26 -18.70 7.75
CA ALA A 278 6.94 -18.74 8.37
C ALA A 278 6.87 -19.89 9.37
N GLU A 279 6.43 -19.59 10.60
CA GLU A 279 6.30 -20.60 11.65
C GLU A 279 5.08 -21.50 11.37
N ALA A 280 5.34 -22.80 11.24
CA ALA A 280 4.36 -23.88 11.29
C ALA A 280 5.08 -25.19 11.59
N THR A 281 4.46 -26.04 12.38
CA THR A 281 4.98 -27.36 12.77
C THR A 281 4.11 -28.47 12.17
N PRO A 282 4.64 -29.71 12.06
CA PRO A 282 3.82 -30.86 11.68
C PRO A 282 2.59 -31.05 12.58
N ALA A 283 2.73 -30.78 13.88
CA ALA A 283 1.62 -30.85 14.84
C ALA A 283 0.51 -29.84 14.53
N ASP A 284 0.85 -28.65 14.01
CA ASP A 284 -0.16 -27.68 13.58
C ASP A 284 -0.97 -28.22 12.40
N VAL A 285 -0.34 -28.93 11.47
CA VAL A 285 -1.02 -29.55 10.32
C VAL A 285 -1.99 -30.64 10.77
N ASP A 286 -1.62 -31.44 11.77
CA ASP A 286 -2.53 -32.44 12.33
C ASP A 286 -3.74 -31.80 13.01
N VAL A 287 -3.54 -30.70 13.73
CA VAL A 287 -4.65 -29.91 14.30
C VAL A 287 -5.54 -29.33 13.20
N VAL A 288 -4.96 -28.82 12.11
CA VAL A 288 -5.73 -28.34 10.94
C VAL A 288 -6.60 -29.47 10.37
N ARG A 289 -6.03 -30.66 10.13
CA ARG A 289 -6.76 -31.81 9.58
C ARG A 289 -7.90 -32.25 10.46
N GLU A 290 -7.69 -32.31 11.77
CA GLU A 290 -8.74 -32.69 12.72
C GLU A 290 -9.88 -31.66 12.76
N ARG A 291 -9.55 -30.36 12.79
CA ARG A 291 -10.55 -29.28 12.65
C ARG A 291 -11.32 -29.38 11.33
N LEU A 292 -10.59 -29.72 10.27
CA LEU A 292 -11.06 -30.17 8.95
C LEU A 292 -12.26 -31.10 9.03
N ARG A 293 -11.97 -32.25 9.64
CA ARG A 293 -12.86 -33.38 9.80
C ARG A 293 -14.05 -33.04 10.71
N VAL A 294 -13.82 -32.33 11.82
CA VAL A 294 -14.86 -31.90 12.75
C VAL A 294 -15.83 -30.90 12.11
N ALA A 295 -15.32 -30.00 11.26
CA ALA A 295 -16.16 -29.10 10.47
C ALA A 295 -16.95 -29.84 9.37
N GLY A 296 -16.65 -31.12 9.13
CA GLY A 296 -17.36 -32.01 8.21
C GLY A 296 -16.84 -31.96 6.78
N TYR A 297 -15.59 -31.55 6.56
CA TYR A 297 -14.94 -31.63 5.25
C TYR A 297 -14.33 -33.01 5.03
N ARG A 298 -14.34 -33.46 3.78
CA ARG A 298 -13.67 -34.71 3.38
C ARG A 298 -12.21 -34.42 3.12
N LEU A 299 -11.33 -35.12 3.83
CA LEU A 299 -9.90 -35.08 3.59
C LEU A 299 -9.53 -36.03 2.45
N ARG A 300 -8.55 -35.66 1.64
CA ARG A 300 -8.02 -36.55 0.61
C ARG A 300 -7.35 -37.76 1.24
N ALA A 301 -7.54 -38.93 0.62
CA ALA A 301 -6.88 -40.16 1.03
C ALA A 301 -5.36 -40.08 0.82
N ASP A 302 -4.91 -39.33 -0.18
CA ASP A 302 -3.52 -39.12 -0.56
C ASP A 302 -2.93 -37.80 -0.01
N ALA A 303 -3.60 -37.14 0.95
CA ALA A 303 -3.09 -35.90 1.54
C ALA A 303 -1.75 -36.16 2.25
N ASP A 304 -0.69 -35.48 1.80
CA ASP A 304 0.63 -35.49 2.42
C ASP A 304 0.82 -34.23 3.31
N PRO A 305 0.84 -34.37 4.65
CA PRO A 305 1.08 -33.26 5.57
C PRO A 305 2.44 -32.58 5.36
N ALA A 306 3.47 -33.32 4.94
CA ALA A 306 4.80 -32.78 4.71
C ALA A 306 4.81 -31.90 3.46
N ALA A 307 4.14 -32.32 2.38
CA ALA A 307 3.94 -31.51 1.18
C ALA A 307 3.18 -30.20 1.49
N PHE A 308 2.12 -30.25 2.29
CA PHE A 308 1.40 -29.05 2.73
C PHE A 308 2.32 -28.09 3.51
N LEU A 309 3.08 -28.63 4.47
CA LEU A 309 3.98 -27.81 5.28
C LEU A 309 5.09 -27.16 4.44
N ALA A 310 5.68 -27.90 3.51
CA ALA A 310 6.71 -27.39 2.60
C ALA A 310 6.16 -26.28 1.69
N ALA A 311 4.98 -26.49 1.09
CA ALA A 311 4.32 -25.48 0.28
C ALA A 311 4.01 -24.21 1.08
N ARG A 312 3.50 -24.36 2.30
CA ARG A 312 3.25 -23.23 3.20
C ARG A 312 4.52 -22.46 3.55
N GLN A 313 5.61 -23.16 3.89
CA GLN A 313 6.87 -22.52 4.24
C GLN A 313 7.41 -21.64 3.10
N GLN A 314 7.27 -22.11 1.86
CA GLN A 314 7.67 -21.36 0.68
C GLN A 314 6.78 -20.13 0.48
N GLN A 315 5.46 -20.31 0.46
CA GLN A 315 4.51 -19.28 0.02
C GLN A 315 4.22 -18.22 1.10
N ALA A 316 4.27 -18.61 2.37
CA ALA A 316 4.11 -17.67 3.48
C ALA A 316 5.37 -16.84 3.75
N ALA A 317 6.50 -17.12 3.08
CA ALA A 317 7.76 -16.46 3.40
C ALA A 317 7.79 -14.97 3.04
N CYS A 318 7.26 -14.62 1.86
CA CYS A 318 7.11 -13.23 1.43
C CYS A 318 6.05 -12.50 2.27
N VAL A 319 4.96 -13.18 2.65
CA VAL A 319 3.96 -12.62 3.59
C VAL A 319 4.62 -12.26 4.92
N GLN A 320 5.42 -13.17 5.46
CA GLN A 320 6.11 -12.96 6.73
C GLN A 320 7.13 -11.82 6.65
N ALA A 321 7.85 -11.70 5.53
CA ALA A 321 8.79 -10.61 5.28
C ALA A 321 8.06 -9.26 5.25
N LEU A 322 6.95 -9.17 4.53
CA LEU A 322 6.09 -7.98 4.46
C LEU A 322 5.52 -7.61 5.84
N SER A 323 4.97 -8.57 6.58
CA SER A 323 4.45 -8.32 7.93
C SER A 323 5.53 -7.80 8.88
N ARG A 324 6.74 -8.39 8.85
CA ARG A 324 7.89 -7.91 9.65
C ARG A 324 8.31 -6.50 9.24
N HIS A 325 8.38 -6.21 7.95
CA HIS A 325 8.76 -4.89 7.44
C HIS A 325 7.79 -3.79 7.90
N LEU A 326 6.48 -4.09 7.83
CA LEU A 326 5.40 -3.18 8.20
C LEU A 326 5.13 -3.12 9.70
N GLY A 327 5.67 -4.05 10.49
CA GLY A 327 5.37 -4.17 11.92
C GLY A 327 3.92 -4.58 12.19
N THR A 328 3.34 -5.40 11.31
CA THR A 328 2.01 -6.00 11.46
C THR A 328 2.13 -7.46 11.90
N PRO A 329 1.07 -8.04 12.48
CA PRO A 329 1.03 -9.48 12.73
C PRO A 329 1.29 -10.29 11.45
N GLY A 330 1.92 -11.45 11.59
CA GLY A 330 2.00 -12.44 10.51
C GLY A 330 0.64 -13.10 10.24
N ALA A 331 0.61 -14.01 9.27
CA ALA A 331 -0.53 -14.89 9.04
C ALA A 331 -0.31 -16.22 9.78
N PRO A 332 -0.93 -16.44 10.96
CA PRO A 332 -0.79 -17.72 11.65
C PRO A 332 -1.61 -18.79 10.95
N LEU A 333 -1.12 -20.03 10.93
CA LEU A 333 -1.86 -21.17 10.36
C LEU A 333 -3.13 -21.48 11.18
N LEU A 334 -3.02 -21.33 12.50
CA LEU A 334 -4.10 -21.59 13.46
C LEU A 334 -4.41 -20.31 14.25
N PRO A 335 -5.70 -20.04 14.56
CA PRO A 335 -6.06 -18.90 15.37
C PRO A 335 -5.46 -19.05 16.78
N PRO A 336 -5.00 -17.95 17.41
CA PRO A 336 -4.42 -18.02 18.75
C PRO A 336 -5.44 -18.56 19.77
N PRO A 337 -4.99 -19.24 20.84
CA PRO A 337 -5.87 -19.92 21.80
C PRO A 337 -7.02 -19.06 22.35
N GLN A 338 -6.80 -17.76 22.55
CA GLN A 338 -7.80 -16.82 23.07
C GLN A 338 -8.96 -16.52 22.10
N ALA A 339 -8.76 -16.67 20.78
CA ALA A 339 -9.82 -16.50 19.79
C ALA A 339 -10.82 -17.66 19.80
N ILE A 340 -10.36 -18.85 20.17
CA ILE A 340 -11.17 -20.07 20.30
C ILE A 340 -12.22 -19.91 21.41
N GLU A 341 -11.86 -19.24 22.50
CA GLU A 341 -12.74 -19.02 23.65
C GLU A 341 -13.89 -18.07 23.32
N LYS A 342 -13.62 -17.00 22.57
CA LYS A 342 -14.66 -16.07 22.07
C LYS A 342 -15.60 -16.73 21.05
N LEU A 343 -15.07 -17.56 20.15
CA LEU A 343 -15.89 -18.30 19.19
C LEU A 343 -16.80 -19.33 19.89
N ARG A 344 -16.29 -20.03 20.92
CA ARG A 344 -17.09 -20.93 21.77
C ARG A 344 -18.17 -20.20 22.56
N ALA A 345 -17.87 -19.01 23.09
CA ALA A 345 -18.84 -18.18 23.81
C ALA A 345 -19.96 -17.61 22.89
N SER A 346 -19.69 -17.49 21.59
CA SER A 346 -20.67 -17.01 20.60
C SER A 346 -21.57 -18.08 19.99
N ARG A 347 -21.37 -19.37 20.32
CA ARG A 347 -22.30 -20.43 19.90
C ARG A 347 -23.59 -20.32 20.73
N PRO A 348 -24.78 -20.24 20.11
CA PRO A 348 -26.02 -20.40 20.85
C PRO A 348 -26.05 -21.80 21.50
N PRO A 349 -26.63 -21.95 22.70
CA PRO A 349 -26.71 -23.25 23.34
C PRO A 349 -27.43 -24.22 22.40
N ALA A 350 -26.87 -25.41 22.23
CA ALA A 350 -27.51 -26.49 21.49
C ALA A 350 -28.92 -26.66 22.07
N ARG A 351 -29.95 -26.55 21.23
CA ARG A 351 -31.30 -26.95 21.63
C ARG A 351 -31.21 -28.44 21.97
N GLY A 352 -31.13 -28.73 23.27
CA GLY A 352 -31.27 -30.08 23.77
C GLY A 352 -32.61 -30.60 23.30
N GLU A 353 -32.58 -31.77 22.67
CA GLU A 353 -33.72 -32.64 22.53
C GLU A 353 -34.25 -32.91 23.94
N GLN A 354 -35.33 -32.22 24.32
CA GLN A 354 -36.21 -32.68 25.38
C GLN A 354 -37.29 -33.47 24.68
N GLY A 355 -37.25 -34.79 24.92
CA GLY A 355 -38.32 -35.72 24.59
C GLY A 355 -39.54 -35.54 25.47
#